data_AF-K9FHL8-F1
#
_entry.id   AF-K9FHL8-F1
#
_cell.length_a   1.000
_cell.length_b   1.000
_cell.length_c   1.000
_cell.angle_alpha   90.00
_cell.angle_beta   90.00
_cell.angle_gamma   90.00
#
_symmetry.space_group_name_H-M   'P 1'
#
loop_
_entity.id
_entity.type
_entity.pdbx_description
1 polymer ?
#
loop_
_entity_poly.entity_id
_entity_poly.type
_entity_poly.pdbx_seq_one_letter_code
_entity_poly.pdbx_strand_id
1 'polypeptide(L)'
;MSSTNFAAAQERVLKRRRQREVEARACHAAQQRASPISPATIQRLPYPLNQLPSSGWRVWNSIKGRDGSRPAFRVGQVDAELLDEELLGLMKGQVGDALKYFGPQMREDWSHEILLALRAILFKLSIWDHNASYGAALQGLKYTDNRSKGPVYSSPTKWQKSIYGLLTVGGRYAWDKWESWLVGQEGGYDEPSQDIRMLSRLTDMLSTSHSIAAFISFLVFLVNGRYRTLVDRILRIRLIPPSAQASREVSFEYLNRQLVWHAFTEFLLFLLPLVGISRWRRWIARAWHKMINSIRSSGDDDEDSEKKGELAFLPERTCAICYRDQNPTTTTESDVMAASASGGIVGSAQTDITNPYETVPCGCIYCFVCIVQKVEAEEGQGWSCLRCGEIVKKCQPWNGDVLEEARSQPGTGKIVGFAIDGEQDDETRGTDLHQADSLDKSSPLQEISADEALQHSEQWSTIEKESTENDGARGMNLNEN
;
A
#
# COMPACT_ATOMS: atom_id res chain seq x y z
N MET A 1 -39.15 5.77 -33.23
CA MET A 1 -39.65 4.84 -32.17
C MET A 1 -41.15 5.01 -32.06
N SER A 2 -41.93 3.95 -31.83
CA SER A 2 -43.40 4.04 -31.76
C SER A 2 -43.89 4.57 -30.41
N SER A 3 -44.96 5.36 -30.44
CA SER A 3 -45.61 5.96 -29.26
C SER A 3 -46.13 4.90 -28.27
N THR A 4 -46.59 3.76 -28.77
CA THR A 4 -47.07 2.62 -27.96
C THR A 4 -46.00 2.07 -27.02
N ASN A 5 -44.75 1.94 -27.48
CA ASN A 5 -43.63 1.51 -26.66
C ASN A 5 -43.28 2.55 -25.58
N PHE A 6 -43.39 3.84 -25.88
CA PHE A 6 -43.15 4.91 -24.92
C PHE A 6 -44.24 4.95 -23.82
N ALA A 7 -45.52 4.81 -24.19
CA ALA A 7 -46.62 4.72 -23.25
C ALA A 7 -46.48 3.51 -22.31
N ALA A 8 -46.19 2.32 -22.85
CA ALA A 8 -45.94 1.12 -22.06
C ALA A 8 -44.71 1.26 -21.14
N ALA A 9 -43.67 2.00 -21.55
CA ALA A 9 -42.52 2.31 -20.69
C ALA A 9 -42.89 3.27 -19.55
N GLN A 10 -43.67 4.33 -19.83
CA GLN A 10 -44.19 5.24 -18.82
C GLN A 10 -45.08 4.51 -17.79
N GLU A 11 -45.95 3.61 -18.24
CA GLU A 11 -46.80 2.83 -17.33
C GLU A 11 -45.99 1.95 -16.38
N ARG A 12 -44.94 1.26 -16.88
CA ARG A 12 -44.01 0.48 -16.04
C ARG A 12 -43.31 1.37 -15.00
N VAL A 13 -42.94 2.59 -15.36
CA VAL A 13 -42.34 3.57 -14.43
C VAL A 13 -43.35 4.04 -13.39
N LEU A 14 -44.61 4.32 -13.78
CA LEU A 14 -45.69 4.69 -12.85
C LEU A 14 -46.04 3.54 -11.90
N LYS A 15 -46.09 2.29 -12.38
CA LYS A 15 -46.30 1.10 -11.55
C LYS A 15 -45.18 0.94 -10.51
N ARG A 16 -43.91 1.08 -10.92
CA ARG A 16 -42.75 1.07 -10.01
C ARG A 16 -42.77 2.22 -8.99
N ARG A 17 -43.24 3.43 -9.36
CA ARG A 17 -43.44 4.53 -8.41
C ARG A 17 -44.53 4.22 -7.39
N ARG A 18 -45.69 3.73 -7.83
CA ARG A 18 -46.80 3.32 -6.95
C ARG A 18 -46.40 2.20 -5.99
N GLN A 19 -45.63 1.21 -6.43
CA GLN A 19 -45.10 0.14 -5.57
C GLN A 19 -44.20 0.73 -4.48
N ARG A 20 -43.21 1.56 -4.83
CA ARG A 20 -42.34 2.25 -3.87
C ARG A 20 -43.09 3.17 -2.91
N GLU A 21 -44.17 3.82 -3.36
CA GLU A 21 -45.06 4.61 -2.50
C GLU A 21 -45.80 3.74 -1.48
N VAL A 22 -46.29 2.56 -1.87
CA VAL A 22 -46.97 1.61 -0.98
C VAL A 22 -45.97 0.98 -0.01
N GLU A 23 -44.80 0.55 -0.48
CA GLU A 23 -43.69 0.04 0.33
C GLU A 23 -43.24 1.07 1.36
N ALA A 24 -42.98 2.32 0.96
CA ALA A 24 -42.59 3.40 1.87
C ALA A 24 -43.67 3.71 2.91
N ARG A 25 -44.96 3.71 2.52
CA ARG A 25 -46.09 3.87 3.45
C ARG A 25 -46.21 2.69 4.42
N ALA A 26 -46.00 1.45 3.96
CA ALA A 26 -46.01 0.25 4.79
C ALA A 26 -44.85 0.25 5.79
N CYS A 27 -43.63 0.59 5.35
CA CYS A 27 -42.48 0.77 6.22
C CYS A 27 -42.73 1.89 7.26
N HIS A 28 -43.25 3.05 6.85
CA HIS A 28 -43.60 4.11 7.80
C HIS A 28 -44.70 3.70 8.80
N ALA A 29 -45.72 2.96 8.37
CA ALA A 29 -46.77 2.47 9.27
C ALA A 29 -46.25 1.41 10.25
N ALA A 30 -45.39 0.49 9.79
CA ALA A 30 -44.70 -0.47 10.65
C ALA A 30 -43.76 0.24 11.64
N GLN A 31 -43.05 1.28 11.19
CA GLN A 31 -42.14 2.08 12.02
C GLN A 31 -42.88 2.94 13.07
N GLN A 32 -44.07 3.45 12.75
CA GLN A 32 -44.95 4.10 13.74
C GLN A 32 -45.48 3.10 14.78
N ARG A 33 -45.87 1.89 14.35
CA ARG A 33 -46.27 0.79 15.25
C ARG A 33 -45.12 0.30 16.13
N ALA A 34 -43.89 0.32 15.63
CA ALA A 34 -42.67 -0.02 16.36
C ALA A 34 -42.07 1.16 17.18
N SER A 35 -42.89 2.16 17.52
CA SER A 35 -42.45 3.25 18.40
C SER A 35 -42.24 2.74 19.85
N PRO A 36 -41.13 3.07 20.53
CA PRO A 36 -40.56 2.10 21.48
C PRO A 36 -41.26 1.98 22.84
N ILE A 37 -42.03 2.98 23.25
CA ILE A 37 -42.70 3.02 24.56
C ILE A 37 -44.04 3.74 24.41
N SER A 38 -45.15 3.05 24.66
CA SER A 38 -46.48 3.68 24.75
C SER A 38 -46.65 4.41 26.09
N PRO A 39 -47.47 5.48 26.19
CA PRO A 39 -47.70 6.15 27.47
C PRO A 39 -48.33 5.22 28.53
N ALA A 40 -49.14 4.25 28.10
CA ALA A 40 -49.72 3.21 28.97
C ALA A 40 -48.66 2.21 29.49
N THR A 41 -47.52 2.07 28.82
CA THR A 41 -46.38 1.27 29.31
C THR A 41 -45.64 2.01 30.43
N ILE A 42 -45.48 3.33 30.32
CA ILE A 42 -44.79 4.17 31.31
C ILE A 42 -45.54 4.18 32.64
N GLN A 43 -46.88 4.21 32.60
CA GLN A 43 -47.74 4.14 33.78
C GLN A 43 -47.65 2.82 34.56
N ARG A 44 -47.02 1.77 34.01
CA ARG A 44 -46.78 0.48 34.68
C ARG A 44 -45.39 0.37 35.32
N LEU A 45 -44.55 1.39 35.22
CA LEU A 45 -43.22 1.40 35.85
C LEU A 45 -43.33 1.68 37.37
N PRO A 46 -42.46 1.07 38.20
CA PRO A 46 -42.42 1.37 39.62
C PRO A 46 -41.96 2.82 39.88
N TYR A 47 -42.37 3.36 41.02
CA TYR A 47 -41.88 4.64 41.53
C TYR A 47 -40.35 4.60 41.75
N PRO A 48 -39.59 5.66 41.44
CA PRO A 48 -40.02 6.99 40.98
C PRO A 48 -40.13 7.14 39.44
N LEU A 49 -39.87 6.09 38.65
CA LEU A 49 -39.77 6.21 37.18
C LEU A 49 -41.10 6.58 36.51
N ASN A 50 -42.23 6.35 37.17
CA ASN A 50 -43.55 6.79 36.71
C ASN A 50 -43.81 8.31 36.86
N GLN A 51 -43.01 9.04 37.66
CA GLN A 51 -43.13 10.49 37.83
C GLN A 51 -42.31 11.29 36.80
N LEU A 52 -41.41 10.65 36.04
CA LEU A 52 -40.65 11.33 34.99
C LEU A 52 -41.62 11.98 33.98
N PRO A 53 -41.54 13.31 33.76
CA PRO A 53 -42.60 14.04 33.07
C PRO A 53 -42.74 13.60 31.62
N SER A 54 -43.98 13.50 31.14
CA SER A 54 -44.27 13.03 29.78
C SER A 54 -43.70 13.92 28.66
N SER A 55 -43.23 15.12 28.98
CA SER A 55 -42.40 15.97 28.11
C SER A 55 -41.00 15.38 27.89
N GLY A 56 -40.32 14.97 28.97
CA GLY A 56 -39.01 14.33 28.91
C GLY A 56 -39.03 13.03 28.09
N TRP A 57 -40.03 12.18 28.31
CA TRP A 57 -40.24 10.97 27.50
C TRP A 57 -40.57 11.27 26.04
N ARG A 58 -41.31 12.36 25.74
CA ARG A 58 -41.56 12.81 24.35
C ARG A 58 -40.29 13.34 23.67
N VAL A 59 -39.43 14.06 24.39
CA VAL A 59 -38.12 14.49 23.89
C VAL A 59 -37.22 13.28 23.66
N TRP A 60 -37.14 12.34 24.60
CA TRP A 60 -36.38 11.10 24.48
C TRP A 60 -36.84 10.23 23.30
N ASN A 61 -38.15 10.11 23.08
CA ASN A 61 -38.72 9.39 21.94
C ASN A 61 -38.59 10.17 20.61
N SER A 62 -38.41 11.49 20.63
CA SER A 62 -38.05 12.30 19.45
C SER A 62 -36.55 12.20 19.11
N ILE A 63 -35.71 12.03 20.13
CA ILE A 63 -34.29 11.68 19.99
C ILE A 63 -34.20 10.25 19.47
N LYS A 64 -34.50 9.21 20.28
CA LYS A 64 -34.48 7.79 19.87
C LYS A 64 -35.43 7.43 18.71
N GLY A 65 -36.29 8.37 18.27
CA GLY A 65 -37.20 8.23 17.15
C GLY A 65 -36.46 7.82 15.88
N ARG A 66 -36.64 6.54 15.51
CA ARG A 66 -35.82 5.77 14.56
C ARG A 66 -35.92 6.25 13.09
N ASP A 67 -36.53 7.41 12.87
CA ASP A 67 -36.70 8.15 11.60
C ASP A 67 -35.38 8.79 11.10
N GLY A 68 -34.26 8.11 11.33
CA GLY A 68 -33.07 8.23 10.50
C GLY A 68 -33.22 7.28 9.32
N SER A 69 -32.88 7.72 8.11
CA SER A 69 -32.82 6.85 6.94
C SER A 69 -31.89 5.67 7.24
N ARG A 70 -32.40 4.43 7.13
CA ARG A 70 -31.58 3.22 7.26
C ARG A 70 -31.05 2.84 5.86
N PRO A 71 -29.76 2.49 5.71
CA PRO A 71 -28.70 2.55 6.72
C PRO A 71 -28.29 3.99 7.05
N ALA A 72 -28.12 4.29 8.35
CA ALA A 72 -27.64 5.59 8.80
C ALA A 72 -26.11 5.58 8.78
N PHE A 73 -25.50 6.04 7.70
CA PHE A 73 -24.04 6.06 7.51
C PHE A 73 -23.41 7.17 8.37
N ARG A 74 -23.29 6.91 9.69
CA ARG A 74 -22.81 7.88 10.69
C ARG A 74 -21.32 8.17 10.56
N VAL A 75 -20.53 7.11 10.39
CA VAL A 75 -19.08 7.17 10.25
C VAL A 75 -18.72 8.00 9.02
N GLY A 76 -19.16 7.62 7.82
CA GLY A 76 -18.93 8.40 6.60
C GLY A 76 -19.53 9.81 6.57
N GLN A 77 -20.52 10.15 7.43
CA GLN A 77 -20.96 11.54 7.61
C GLN A 77 -19.96 12.40 8.41
N VAL A 78 -19.14 11.78 9.25
CA VAL A 78 -18.04 12.41 10.00
C VAL A 78 -16.73 12.32 9.20
N ASP A 79 -16.42 11.18 8.59
CA ASP A 79 -15.27 11.02 7.68
C ASP A 79 -15.34 12.04 6.53
N ALA A 80 -16.55 12.33 6.01
CA ALA A 80 -16.76 13.37 5.01
C ALA A 80 -16.35 14.78 5.49
N GLU A 81 -16.63 15.11 6.75
CA GLU A 81 -16.26 16.39 7.36
C GLU A 81 -14.75 16.45 7.66
N LEU A 82 -14.15 15.34 8.10
CA LEU A 82 -12.70 15.22 8.27
C LEU A 82 -11.97 15.43 6.93
N LEU A 83 -12.40 14.72 5.87
CA LEU A 83 -11.83 14.84 4.52
C LEU A 83 -12.02 16.24 3.91
N ASP A 84 -13.10 16.95 4.21
CA ASP A 84 -13.32 18.33 3.76
C ASP A 84 -12.37 19.32 4.47
N GLU A 85 -12.12 19.17 5.78
CA GLU A 85 -11.16 20.03 6.52
C GLU A 85 -9.70 19.64 6.23
N GLU A 86 -9.39 18.36 6.00
CA GLU A 86 -8.07 17.90 5.51
C GLU A 86 -7.75 18.47 4.14
N LEU A 87 -8.70 18.44 3.19
CA LEU A 87 -8.53 19.08 1.87
C LEU A 87 -8.28 20.58 2.02
N LEU A 88 -9.04 21.27 2.88
CA LEU A 88 -8.81 22.69 3.18
C LEU A 88 -7.40 22.93 3.75
N GLY A 89 -6.92 22.05 4.64
CA GLY A 89 -5.56 22.11 5.19
C GLY A 89 -4.48 21.94 4.14
N LEU A 90 -4.58 20.90 3.29
CA LEU A 90 -3.65 20.62 2.20
C LEU A 90 -3.59 21.77 1.19
N MET A 91 -4.75 22.29 0.76
CA MET A 91 -4.80 23.42 -0.17
C MET A 91 -4.30 24.73 0.46
N LYS A 92 -4.57 24.98 1.76
CA LYS A 92 -3.97 26.13 2.49
C LYS A 92 -2.44 26.00 2.53
N GLY A 93 -1.91 24.80 2.74
CA GLY A 93 -0.47 24.51 2.68
C GLY A 93 0.11 24.86 1.31
N GLN A 94 -0.42 24.27 0.23
CA GLN A 94 0.02 24.50 -1.14
C GLN A 94 -0.03 25.97 -1.55
N VAL A 95 -1.10 26.70 -1.21
CA VAL A 95 -1.20 28.15 -1.48
C VAL A 95 -0.19 28.94 -0.65
N GLY A 96 -0.01 28.59 0.63
CA GLY A 96 0.99 29.21 1.50
C GLY A 96 2.43 28.99 1.02
N ASP A 97 2.71 27.85 0.38
CA ASP A 97 4.03 27.53 -0.15
C ASP A 97 4.27 28.19 -1.52
N ALA A 98 3.24 28.36 -2.34
CA ALA A 98 3.27 29.24 -3.52
C ALA A 98 3.50 30.71 -3.13
N LEU A 99 2.90 31.19 -2.03
CA LEU A 99 3.11 32.55 -1.52
C LEU A 99 4.50 32.79 -0.91
N LYS A 100 5.30 31.74 -0.65
CA LYS A 100 6.63 31.84 -0.03
C LYS A 100 7.57 32.80 -0.76
N TYR A 101 7.43 32.92 -2.08
CA TYR A 101 8.24 33.79 -2.93
C TYR A 101 7.84 35.29 -2.86
N PHE A 102 6.66 35.60 -2.32
CA PHE A 102 6.15 36.97 -2.15
C PHE A 102 6.41 37.55 -0.74
N GLY A 103 7.09 36.78 0.12
CA GLY A 103 7.48 37.19 1.47
C GLY A 103 6.61 36.52 2.57
N PRO A 104 7.20 36.22 3.75
CA PRO A 104 6.53 35.45 4.79
C PRO A 104 5.30 36.17 5.37
N GLN A 105 5.36 37.49 5.56
CA GLN A 105 4.27 38.28 6.16
C GLN A 105 2.97 38.20 5.35
N MET A 106 3.04 38.22 4.00
CA MET A 106 1.86 38.12 3.15
C MET A 106 1.05 36.83 3.36
N ARG A 107 1.70 35.72 3.73
CA ARG A 107 1.03 34.44 4.04
C ARG A 107 0.22 34.52 5.33
N GLU A 108 0.63 35.37 6.28
CA GLU A 108 0.01 35.54 7.59
C GLU A 108 -1.12 36.58 7.51
N ASP A 109 -0.85 37.76 6.94
CA ASP A 109 -1.82 38.84 6.74
C ASP A 109 -3.06 38.36 5.95
N TRP A 110 -2.83 37.67 4.82
CA TRP A 110 -3.89 37.19 3.94
C TRP A 110 -4.42 35.80 4.32
N SER A 111 -3.96 35.20 5.44
CA SER A 111 -4.34 33.84 5.84
C SER A 111 -5.86 33.61 5.94
N HIS A 112 -6.58 34.62 6.43
CA HIS A 112 -8.04 34.64 6.53
C HIS A 112 -8.74 34.80 5.17
N GLU A 113 -8.22 35.68 4.31
CA GLU A 113 -8.76 35.95 2.97
C GLU A 113 -8.56 34.74 2.03
N ILE A 114 -7.40 34.10 2.13
CA ILE A 114 -7.06 32.85 1.43
C ILE A 114 -8.02 31.73 1.87
N LEU A 115 -8.27 31.59 3.17
CA LEU A 115 -9.23 30.62 3.68
C LEU A 115 -10.67 30.93 3.23
N LEU A 116 -11.08 32.20 3.21
CA LEU A 116 -12.38 32.63 2.70
C LEU A 116 -12.53 32.27 1.20
N ALA A 117 -11.55 32.64 0.37
CA ALA A 117 -11.56 32.36 -1.06
C ALA A 117 -11.58 30.85 -1.34
N LEU A 118 -10.75 30.08 -0.63
CA LEU A 118 -10.67 28.62 -0.74
C LEU A 118 -12.00 27.95 -0.36
N ARG A 119 -12.56 28.31 0.82
CA ARG A 119 -13.87 27.82 1.28
C ARG A 119 -14.99 28.21 0.31
N ALA A 120 -14.94 29.40 -0.30
CA ALA A 120 -15.91 29.85 -1.30
C ALA A 120 -15.82 29.08 -2.63
N ILE A 121 -14.60 28.83 -3.14
CA ILE A 121 -14.36 28.04 -4.36
C ILE A 121 -14.88 26.61 -4.15
N LEU A 122 -14.50 25.96 -3.05
CA LEU A 122 -14.97 24.61 -2.72
C LEU A 122 -16.50 24.58 -2.55
N PHE A 123 -17.10 25.54 -1.83
CA PHE A 123 -18.56 25.63 -1.70
C PHE A 123 -19.27 25.78 -3.05
N LYS A 124 -18.73 26.61 -3.96
CA LYS A 124 -19.32 26.83 -5.28
C LYS A 124 -19.24 25.59 -6.16
N LEU A 125 -18.08 24.94 -6.26
CA LEU A 125 -17.88 23.79 -7.12
C LEU A 125 -18.54 22.51 -6.59
N SER A 126 -18.62 22.35 -5.27
CA SER A 126 -19.17 21.14 -4.64
C SER A 126 -20.65 21.31 -4.25
N ILE A 127 -20.95 22.04 -3.17
CA ILE A 127 -22.30 22.09 -2.57
C ILE A 127 -23.29 22.84 -3.48
N TRP A 128 -22.87 23.95 -4.09
CA TRP A 128 -23.76 24.74 -4.95
C TRP A 128 -24.13 24.01 -6.25
N ASP A 129 -23.15 23.44 -6.95
CA ASP A 129 -23.41 22.75 -8.23
C ASP A 129 -23.85 21.28 -8.02
N HIS A 130 -23.11 20.48 -7.25
CA HIS A 130 -23.29 19.02 -7.15
C HIS A 130 -24.19 18.54 -6.00
N ASN A 131 -24.52 19.40 -5.02
CA ASN A 131 -25.27 19.04 -3.79
C ASN A 131 -24.52 18.09 -2.84
N ALA A 132 -23.19 18.03 -2.91
CA ALA A 132 -22.33 17.31 -1.98
C ALA A 132 -21.08 18.16 -1.75
N SER A 133 -20.44 18.08 -0.58
CA SER A 133 -19.05 18.51 -0.41
C SER A 133 -18.08 17.47 -0.97
N TYR A 134 -16.77 17.70 -0.92
CA TYR A 134 -15.80 16.79 -1.53
C TYR A 134 -15.72 15.46 -0.78
N GLY A 135 -15.51 15.51 0.54
CA GLY A 135 -15.52 14.34 1.41
C GLY A 135 -16.88 13.62 1.37
N ALA A 136 -17.99 14.37 1.29
CA ALA A 136 -19.31 13.77 1.09
C ALA A 136 -19.44 13.02 -0.23
N ALA A 137 -18.92 13.56 -1.34
CA ALA A 137 -18.96 12.91 -2.64
C ALA A 137 -18.14 11.61 -2.65
N LEU A 138 -16.94 11.61 -2.04
CA LEU A 138 -16.11 10.41 -1.85
C LEU A 138 -16.83 9.35 -1.00
N GLN A 139 -17.52 9.77 0.07
CA GLN A 139 -18.30 8.89 0.94
C GLN A 139 -19.67 8.47 0.34
N GLY A 140 -19.96 8.83 -0.91
CA GLY A 140 -21.20 8.47 -1.60
C GLY A 140 -22.46 9.16 -1.07
N LEU A 141 -22.33 10.33 -0.44
CA LEU A 141 -23.39 11.07 0.25
C LEU A 141 -23.79 12.35 -0.50
N LYS A 142 -25.07 12.76 -0.37
CA LYS A 142 -25.58 14.04 -0.89
C LYS A 142 -26.44 14.78 0.13
N TYR A 143 -26.39 16.10 0.11
CA TYR A 143 -27.25 16.98 0.88
C TYR A 143 -28.69 16.94 0.32
N THR A 144 -29.67 16.86 1.21
CA THR A 144 -31.11 16.69 0.92
C THR A 144 -31.95 17.52 1.90
N ASP A 145 -33.14 17.97 1.50
CA ASP A 145 -34.06 18.69 2.39
C ASP A 145 -35.03 17.74 3.12
N ASN A 146 -34.94 17.70 4.45
CA ASN A 146 -35.83 16.93 5.32
C ASN A 146 -37.21 17.60 5.56
N ARG A 147 -37.47 18.79 5.02
CA ARG A 147 -38.82 19.37 5.01
C ARG A 147 -39.77 18.57 4.11
N SER A 148 -39.25 17.94 3.06
CA SER A 148 -40.02 17.06 2.17
C SER A 148 -40.23 15.67 2.81
N LYS A 149 -41.46 15.37 3.22
CA LYS A 149 -41.87 14.04 3.75
C LYS A 149 -42.20 13.04 2.62
N GLY A 150 -41.57 13.18 1.45
CA GLY A 150 -41.83 12.34 0.28
C GLY A 150 -41.06 11.01 0.33
N PRO A 151 -41.49 10.00 -0.45
CA PRO A 151 -40.74 8.74 -0.63
C PRO A 151 -39.49 8.90 -1.52
N VAL A 152 -39.28 10.10 -2.07
CA VAL A 152 -38.08 10.51 -2.82
C VAL A 152 -37.53 11.75 -2.13
N TYR A 153 -36.24 11.73 -1.80
CA TYR A 153 -35.56 12.86 -1.17
C TYR A 153 -35.45 14.04 -2.15
N SER A 154 -35.80 15.24 -1.66
CA SER A 154 -35.69 16.47 -2.47
C SER A 154 -34.29 17.09 -2.32
N SER A 155 -33.74 17.59 -3.42
CA SER A 155 -32.52 18.41 -3.40
C SER A 155 -32.76 19.70 -2.60
N PRO A 156 -31.75 20.21 -1.87
CA PRO A 156 -31.89 21.43 -1.07
C PRO A 156 -32.17 22.65 -1.96
N THR A 157 -33.06 23.53 -1.49
CA THR A 157 -33.45 24.74 -2.21
C THR A 157 -32.27 25.70 -2.39
N LYS A 158 -32.29 26.54 -3.45
CA LYS A 158 -31.25 27.57 -3.68
C LYS A 158 -31.08 28.50 -2.47
N TRP A 159 -32.17 28.80 -1.75
CA TRP A 159 -32.12 29.57 -0.50
C TRP A 159 -31.43 28.82 0.65
N GLN A 160 -31.74 27.53 0.86
CA GLN A 160 -31.01 26.71 1.85
C GLN A 160 -29.52 26.62 1.52
N LYS A 161 -29.16 26.45 0.25
CA LYS A 161 -27.75 26.47 -0.18
C LYS A 161 -27.10 27.81 0.12
N SER A 162 -27.74 28.92 -0.25
CA SER A 162 -27.23 30.28 -0.04
C SER A 162 -26.98 30.57 1.44
N ILE A 163 -27.96 30.26 2.31
CA ILE A 163 -27.84 30.47 3.76
C ILE A 163 -26.80 29.52 4.38
N TYR A 164 -26.72 28.26 3.92
CA TYR A 164 -25.68 27.32 4.35
C TYR A 164 -24.29 27.87 4.02
N GLY A 165 -24.04 28.23 2.75
CA GLY A 165 -22.75 28.78 2.32
C GLY A 165 -22.41 30.10 3.02
N LEU A 166 -23.37 31.00 3.17
CA LEU A 166 -23.19 32.23 3.92
C LEU A 166 -22.76 31.95 5.37
N LEU A 167 -23.34 30.96 6.03
CA LEU A 167 -23.04 30.64 7.42
C LEU A 167 -21.74 29.81 7.60
N THR A 168 -21.42 28.88 6.70
CA THR A 168 -20.22 28.03 6.80
C THR A 168 -18.96 28.66 6.19
N VAL A 169 -19.10 29.51 5.16
CA VAL A 169 -17.98 30.20 4.51
C VAL A 169 -17.84 31.60 5.09
N GLY A 170 -18.87 32.44 4.92
CA GLY A 170 -18.87 33.83 5.38
C GLY A 170 -18.90 33.96 6.91
N GLY A 171 -19.73 33.15 7.58
CA GLY A 171 -19.88 33.16 9.03
C GLY A 171 -18.61 32.73 9.77
N ARG A 172 -17.90 31.71 9.27
CA ARG A 172 -16.57 31.35 9.79
C ARG A 172 -15.56 32.47 9.56
N TYR A 173 -15.41 32.98 8.32
CA TYR A 173 -14.49 34.11 8.07
C TYR A 173 -14.79 35.33 8.96
N ALA A 174 -16.06 35.72 9.10
CA ALA A 174 -16.45 36.85 9.93
C ALA A 174 -16.16 36.61 11.42
N TRP A 175 -16.28 35.37 11.90
CA TRP A 175 -15.89 34.98 13.25
C TRP A 175 -14.37 35.00 13.42
N ASP A 176 -13.63 34.29 12.56
CA ASP A 176 -12.16 34.21 12.55
C ASP A 176 -11.54 35.63 12.54
N LYS A 177 -12.13 36.57 11.77
CA LYS A 177 -11.73 37.98 11.67
C LYS A 177 -12.12 38.83 12.88
N TRP A 178 -13.31 38.61 13.46
CA TRP A 178 -13.77 39.29 14.68
C TRP A 178 -12.93 38.91 15.89
N GLU A 179 -12.65 37.61 16.06
CA GLU A 179 -11.79 37.07 17.12
C GLU A 179 -10.36 37.61 16.99
N SER A 180 -9.79 37.62 15.77
CA SER A 180 -8.49 38.23 15.49
C SER A 180 -8.42 39.73 15.82
N TRP A 181 -9.47 40.49 15.48
CA TRP A 181 -9.56 41.92 15.80
C TRP A 181 -9.66 42.17 17.32
N LEU A 182 -10.50 41.40 18.00
CA LEU A 182 -10.72 41.49 19.44
C LEU A 182 -9.44 41.15 20.23
N VAL A 183 -8.74 40.07 19.86
CA VAL A 183 -7.44 39.70 20.45
C VAL A 183 -6.38 40.77 20.19
N GLY A 184 -6.30 41.32 18.96
CA GLY A 184 -5.39 42.42 18.65
C GLY A 184 -5.68 43.71 19.42
N GLN A 185 -6.92 43.90 19.87
CA GLN A 185 -7.38 45.06 20.64
C GLN A 185 -7.26 44.87 22.16
N GLU A 186 -7.26 43.63 22.65
CA GLU A 186 -7.08 43.27 24.07
C GLU A 186 -5.61 42.99 24.43
N GLY A 187 -4.77 42.57 23.46
CA GLY A 187 -3.33 42.31 23.64
C GLY A 187 -2.40 43.54 23.66
N GLY A 188 -2.93 44.74 23.92
CA GLY A 188 -2.14 45.98 24.03
C GLY A 188 -1.42 46.14 25.37
N TYR A 189 -0.49 47.10 25.44
CA TYR A 189 0.11 47.52 26.72
C TYR A 189 -0.79 48.45 27.54
N ASP A 190 -1.74 49.13 26.89
CA ASP A 190 -2.75 49.96 27.52
C ASP A 190 -3.92 49.13 28.06
N GLU A 191 -4.52 49.57 29.16
CA GLU A 191 -5.70 48.90 29.71
C GLU A 191 -6.89 48.93 28.73
N PRO A 192 -7.44 47.76 28.31
CA PRO A 192 -8.51 47.73 27.31
C PRO A 192 -9.77 48.42 27.83
N SER A 193 -10.49 49.12 26.96
CA SER A 193 -11.66 49.91 27.34
C SER A 193 -12.78 49.03 27.92
N GLN A 194 -13.66 49.66 28.71
CA GLN A 194 -14.78 48.95 29.34
C GLN A 194 -15.68 48.25 28.31
N ASP A 195 -15.87 48.86 27.14
CA ASP A 195 -16.66 48.28 26.04
C ASP A 195 -15.98 47.06 25.41
N ILE A 196 -14.66 47.12 25.20
CA ILE A 196 -13.86 45.98 24.71
C ILE A 196 -13.97 44.81 25.70
N ARG A 197 -13.84 45.07 27.01
CA ARG A 197 -14.02 44.04 28.06
C ARG A 197 -15.45 43.47 28.09
N MET A 198 -16.48 44.21 27.68
CA MET A 198 -17.84 43.69 27.52
C MET A 198 -17.99 42.85 26.24
N LEU A 199 -17.43 43.29 25.11
CA LEU A 199 -17.44 42.54 23.85
C LEU A 199 -16.66 41.23 23.95
N SER A 200 -15.54 41.22 24.68
CA SER A 200 -14.75 40.02 24.98
C SER A 200 -15.58 38.98 25.73
N ARG A 201 -16.16 39.37 26.89
CA ARG A 201 -17.08 38.51 27.67
C ARG A 201 -18.32 38.05 26.88
N LEU A 202 -18.86 38.88 26.00
CA LEU A 202 -20.00 38.50 25.15
C LEU A 202 -19.59 37.46 24.10
N THR A 203 -18.39 37.61 23.53
CA THR A 203 -17.79 36.67 22.55
C THR A 203 -17.49 35.34 23.23
N ASP A 204 -16.95 35.33 24.45
CA ASP A 204 -16.76 34.13 25.28
C ASP A 204 -18.08 33.41 25.59
N MET A 205 -19.09 34.15 26.05
CA MET A 205 -20.42 33.59 26.34
C MET A 205 -21.08 33.01 25.08
N LEU A 206 -20.87 33.63 23.92
CA LEU A 206 -21.37 33.13 22.64
C LEU A 206 -20.59 31.89 22.15
N SER A 207 -19.26 31.89 22.28
CA SER A 207 -18.37 30.77 21.91
C SER A 207 -18.61 29.54 22.80
N THR A 208 -18.68 29.72 24.12
CA THR A 208 -18.98 28.65 25.09
C THR A 208 -20.39 28.10 24.91
N SER A 209 -21.42 28.95 24.75
CA SER A 209 -22.79 28.49 24.52
C SER A 209 -22.95 27.80 23.15
N HIS A 210 -22.29 28.28 22.09
CA HIS A 210 -22.20 27.58 20.81
C HIS A 210 -21.53 26.21 20.95
N SER A 211 -20.43 26.12 21.69
CA SER A 211 -19.70 24.87 21.92
C SER A 211 -20.52 23.85 22.71
N ILE A 212 -21.23 24.28 23.76
CA ILE A 212 -22.18 23.44 24.52
C ILE A 212 -23.33 22.97 23.62
N ALA A 213 -23.91 23.87 22.81
CA ALA A 213 -24.96 23.52 21.86
C ALA A 213 -24.45 22.54 20.77
N ALA A 214 -23.22 22.71 20.29
CA ALA A 214 -22.59 21.84 19.31
C ALA A 214 -22.30 20.45 19.89
N PHE A 215 -21.80 20.37 21.12
CA PHE A 215 -21.60 19.10 21.83
C PHE A 215 -22.92 18.35 22.07
N ILE A 216 -23.96 19.03 22.58
CA ILE A 216 -25.31 18.45 22.73
C ILE A 216 -25.89 18.06 21.35
N SER A 217 -25.60 18.83 20.31
CA SER A 217 -25.96 18.48 18.93
C SER A 217 -25.29 17.18 18.50
N PHE A 218 -23.98 17.06 18.72
CA PHE A 218 -23.19 15.89 18.35
C PHE A 218 -23.59 14.63 19.14
N LEU A 219 -23.88 14.73 20.43
CA LEU A 219 -24.43 13.60 21.21
C LEU A 219 -25.76 13.10 20.63
N VAL A 220 -26.67 14.00 20.28
CA VAL A 220 -27.93 13.64 19.59
C VAL A 220 -27.67 13.08 18.18
N PHE A 221 -26.60 13.50 17.50
CA PHE A 221 -26.16 12.91 16.24
C PHE A 221 -25.63 11.49 16.43
N LEU A 222 -24.81 11.20 17.44
CA LEU A 222 -24.29 9.85 17.71
C LEU A 222 -25.42 8.83 17.93
N VAL A 223 -26.53 9.23 18.58
CA VAL A 223 -27.70 8.36 18.78
C VAL A 223 -28.51 8.20 17.47
N ASN A 224 -28.61 9.23 16.64
CA ASN A 224 -29.62 9.32 15.56
C ASN A 224 -29.07 9.19 14.14
N GLY A 225 -27.87 9.71 13.86
CA GLY A 225 -27.24 9.79 12.54
C GLY A 225 -27.92 10.76 11.57
N ARG A 226 -28.43 11.88 12.08
CA ARG A 226 -29.42 12.74 11.36
C ARG A 226 -28.91 14.11 10.90
N TYR A 227 -28.22 14.85 11.77
CA TYR A 227 -27.68 16.19 11.51
C TYR A 227 -26.31 16.26 12.21
N ARG A 228 -25.20 16.33 11.46
CA ARG A 228 -23.85 16.37 12.03
C ARG A 228 -23.59 17.70 12.76
N THR A 229 -23.80 18.83 12.08
CA THR A 229 -23.58 20.17 12.66
C THR A 229 -24.85 20.82 13.23
N LEU A 230 -24.66 21.93 13.96
CA LEU A 230 -25.74 22.86 14.28
C LEU A 230 -26.36 23.50 13.02
N VAL A 231 -25.55 23.81 12.00
CA VAL A 231 -26.00 24.43 10.74
C VAL A 231 -27.00 23.52 10.01
N ASP A 232 -26.66 22.23 9.87
CA ASP A 232 -27.55 21.20 9.30
C ASP A 232 -28.88 21.12 10.06
N ARG A 233 -28.82 21.18 11.39
CA ARG A 233 -29.99 21.10 12.29
C ARG A 233 -30.91 22.30 12.17
N ILE A 234 -30.36 23.51 12.08
CA ILE A 234 -31.10 24.77 11.94
C ILE A 234 -31.77 24.83 10.56
N LEU A 235 -31.02 24.57 9.49
CA LEU A 235 -31.53 24.63 8.12
C LEU A 235 -32.42 23.42 7.75
N ARG A 236 -32.29 22.32 8.49
CA ARG A 236 -32.93 21.00 8.34
C ARG A 236 -32.47 20.25 7.07
N ILE A 237 -31.22 20.48 6.67
CA ILE A 237 -30.56 19.74 5.60
C ILE A 237 -30.00 18.44 6.18
N ARG A 238 -30.07 17.32 5.46
CA ARG A 238 -29.48 16.03 5.86
C ARG A 238 -28.52 15.51 4.80
N LEU A 239 -27.48 14.81 5.25
CA LEU A 239 -26.51 14.15 4.39
C LEU A 239 -26.87 12.65 4.28
N ILE A 240 -27.31 12.20 3.10
CA ILE A 240 -27.94 10.89 2.86
C ILE A 240 -27.36 10.27 1.58
N PRO A 241 -27.12 8.94 1.50
CA PRO A 241 -26.72 8.30 0.25
C PRO A 241 -27.84 8.41 -0.82
N PRO A 242 -27.50 8.68 -2.10
CA PRO A 242 -28.50 8.90 -3.15
C PRO A 242 -29.23 7.61 -3.57
N SER A 243 -28.73 6.43 -3.17
CA SER A 243 -29.38 5.13 -3.34
C SER A 243 -29.29 4.33 -2.04
N ALA A 244 -30.38 3.66 -1.65
CA ALA A 244 -30.44 2.86 -0.42
C ALA A 244 -29.73 1.49 -0.53
N GLN A 245 -29.07 1.22 -1.67
CA GLN A 245 -28.34 -0.03 -1.96
C GLN A 245 -26.84 0.19 -2.18
N ALA A 246 -26.31 1.36 -1.80
CA ALA A 246 -24.87 1.53 -1.63
C ALA A 246 -24.41 0.80 -0.36
N SER A 247 -24.39 -0.54 -0.41
CA SER A 247 -23.58 -1.35 0.50
C SER A 247 -22.12 -0.98 0.26
N ARG A 248 -21.45 -0.41 1.27
CA ARG A 248 -20.02 -0.09 1.22
C ARG A 248 -19.25 -1.35 0.86
N GLU A 249 -18.77 -1.42 -0.39
CA GLU A 249 -17.63 -2.27 -0.70
C GLU A 249 -16.47 -1.77 0.15
N VAL A 250 -15.93 -2.66 1.00
CA VAL A 250 -14.70 -2.35 1.72
C VAL A 250 -13.59 -2.47 0.68
N SER A 251 -12.89 -1.37 0.41
CA SER A 251 -11.81 -1.31 -0.57
C SER A 251 -10.57 -2.05 -0.08
N PHE A 252 -10.64 -3.38 -0.13
CA PHE A 252 -9.56 -4.29 0.23
C PHE A 252 -8.29 -4.10 -0.62
N GLU A 253 -8.33 -3.30 -1.69
CA GLU A 253 -7.19 -2.99 -2.54
C GLU A 253 -5.93 -2.58 -1.74
N TYR A 254 -6.04 -1.68 -0.75
CA TYR A 254 -4.87 -1.25 0.02
C TYR A 254 -4.32 -2.38 0.91
N LEU A 255 -5.20 -3.13 1.58
CA LEU A 255 -4.83 -4.29 2.39
C LEU A 255 -4.17 -5.38 1.52
N ASN A 256 -4.74 -5.68 0.36
CA ASN A 256 -4.23 -6.66 -0.59
C ASN A 256 -2.88 -6.23 -1.16
N ARG A 257 -2.69 -4.94 -1.49
CA ARG A 257 -1.40 -4.38 -1.89
C ARG A 257 -0.35 -4.54 -0.78
N GLN A 258 -0.69 -4.23 0.47
CA GLN A 258 0.22 -4.41 1.62
C GLN A 258 0.58 -5.89 1.87
N LEU A 259 -0.43 -6.77 1.87
CA LEU A 259 -0.25 -8.21 2.09
C LEU A 259 0.65 -8.82 1.01
N VAL A 260 0.38 -8.54 -0.26
CA VAL A 260 1.22 -8.99 -1.39
C VAL A 260 2.64 -8.45 -1.28
N TRP A 261 2.84 -7.19 -0.91
CA TRP A 261 4.18 -6.61 -0.84
C TRP A 261 5.01 -7.15 0.35
N HIS A 262 4.39 -7.35 1.51
CA HIS A 262 5.02 -8.01 2.66
C HIS A 262 5.38 -9.46 2.33
N ALA A 263 4.42 -10.26 1.85
CA ALA A 263 4.66 -11.66 1.51
C ALA A 263 5.73 -11.81 0.41
N PHE A 264 5.76 -10.89 -0.57
CA PHE A 264 6.79 -10.87 -1.61
C PHE A 264 8.19 -10.58 -1.04
N THR A 265 8.34 -9.64 -0.10
CA THR A 265 9.66 -9.37 0.50
C THR A 265 10.09 -10.43 1.52
N GLU A 266 9.17 -11.03 2.27
CA GLU A 266 9.46 -12.18 3.13
C GLU A 266 9.95 -13.37 2.30
N PHE A 267 9.22 -13.73 1.23
CA PHE A 267 9.65 -14.74 0.26
C PHE A 267 10.99 -14.41 -0.41
N LEU A 268 11.22 -13.14 -0.78
CA LEU A 268 12.49 -12.70 -1.37
C LEU A 268 13.65 -12.79 -0.37
N LEU A 269 13.43 -12.51 0.92
CA LEU A 269 14.45 -12.66 1.97
C LEU A 269 14.84 -14.12 2.20
N PHE A 270 13.93 -15.08 2.00
CA PHE A 270 14.25 -16.50 2.00
C PHE A 270 14.94 -16.97 0.69
N LEU A 271 14.54 -16.44 -0.47
CA LEU A 271 15.17 -16.82 -1.75
C LEU A 271 16.54 -16.19 -1.99
N LEU A 272 16.76 -14.93 -1.64
CA LEU A 272 17.97 -14.18 -2.00
C LEU A 272 19.28 -14.83 -1.49
N PRO A 273 19.34 -15.42 -0.27
CA PRO A 273 20.51 -16.21 0.18
C PRO A 273 20.73 -17.49 -0.62
N LEU A 274 19.68 -18.19 -1.03
CA LEU A 274 19.74 -19.42 -1.83
C LEU A 274 20.12 -19.12 -3.29
N VAL A 275 19.65 -17.99 -3.82
CA VAL A 275 19.93 -17.48 -5.16
C VAL A 275 21.31 -16.82 -5.19
N GLY A 276 22.35 -17.66 -5.11
CA GLY A 276 23.75 -17.26 -4.99
C GLY A 276 24.14 -16.10 -5.92
N ILE A 277 24.33 -14.92 -5.34
CA ILE A 277 24.43 -13.62 -6.03
C ILE A 277 25.51 -13.63 -7.13
N SER A 278 26.61 -14.36 -6.93
CA SER A 278 27.71 -14.50 -7.90
C SER A 278 27.34 -15.29 -9.17
N ARG A 279 26.39 -16.24 -9.09
CA ARG A 279 25.88 -16.99 -10.25
C ARG A 279 24.90 -16.13 -11.06
N TRP A 280 23.97 -15.43 -10.39
CA TRP A 280 23.00 -14.56 -11.08
C TRP A 280 23.63 -13.29 -11.65
N ARG A 281 24.57 -12.63 -10.95
CA ARG A 281 25.32 -11.49 -11.51
C ARG A 281 26.07 -11.86 -12.79
N ARG A 282 26.69 -13.05 -12.84
CA ARG A 282 27.35 -13.58 -14.06
C ARG A 282 26.35 -13.95 -15.16
N TRP A 283 25.17 -14.47 -14.85
CA TRP A 283 24.13 -14.74 -15.85
C TRP A 283 23.58 -13.44 -16.46
N ILE A 284 23.22 -12.45 -15.64
CA ILE A 284 22.74 -11.14 -16.09
C ILE A 284 23.82 -10.42 -16.92
N ALA A 285 25.08 -10.41 -16.47
CA ALA A 285 26.17 -9.79 -17.23
C ALA A 285 26.39 -10.45 -18.61
N ARG A 286 26.27 -11.78 -18.71
CA ARG A 286 26.36 -12.52 -19.98
C ARG A 286 25.15 -12.25 -20.89
N ALA A 287 23.94 -12.18 -20.33
CA ALA A 287 22.73 -11.81 -21.07
C ALA A 287 22.79 -10.37 -21.61
N TRP A 288 23.25 -9.42 -20.77
CA TRP A 288 23.42 -8.01 -21.12
C TRP A 288 24.48 -7.81 -22.21
N HIS A 289 25.63 -8.48 -22.11
CA HIS A 289 26.63 -8.47 -23.19
C HIS A 289 26.12 -9.11 -24.48
N LYS A 290 25.36 -10.22 -24.41
CA LYS A 290 24.76 -10.84 -25.60
C LYS A 290 23.73 -9.91 -26.26
N MET A 291 22.95 -9.17 -25.46
CA MET A 291 21.98 -8.19 -25.95
C MET A 291 22.68 -6.97 -26.58
N ILE A 292 23.73 -6.42 -25.95
CA ILE A 292 24.55 -5.33 -26.51
C ILE A 292 25.25 -5.77 -27.80
N ASN A 293 25.84 -6.97 -27.83
CA ASN A 293 26.52 -7.45 -29.03
C ASN A 293 25.53 -7.76 -30.15
N SER A 294 24.32 -8.25 -29.84
CA SER A 294 23.23 -8.40 -30.82
C SER A 294 22.66 -7.06 -31.34
N ILE A 295 22.95 -5.93 -30.67
CA ILE A 295 22.62 -4.57 -31.12
C ILE A 295 23.79 -3.96 -31.90
N ARG A 296 25.03 -4.39 -31.63
CA ARG A 296 26.25 -3.93 -32.32
C ARG A 296 26.57 -4.71 -33.59
N SER A 297 26.15 -5.98 -33.70
CA SER A 297 26.39 -6.85 -34.87
C SER A 297 25.48 -6.54 -36.06
N SER A 298 25.21 -5.26 -36.34
CA SER A 298 24.56 -4.80 -37.57
C SER A 298 25.44 -3.78 -38.32
N GLY A 299 26.76 -3.83 -38.10
CA GLY A 299 27.76 -2.99 -38.75
C GLY A 299 29.09 -3.73 -38.83
N ASP A 300 29.54 -3.89 -40.07
CA ASP A 300 30.83 -4.37 -40.59
C ASP A 300 31.36 -5.76 -40.18
N ASP A 301 31.81 -6.48 -41.22
CA ASP A 301 32.58 -7.73 -41.18
C ASP A 301 34.10 -7.44 -41.20
N ASP A 302 34.91 -8.44 -40.82
CA ASP A 302 36.32 -8.64 -41.17
C ASP A 302 37.28 -7.43 -41.26
N GLU A 303 37.92 -7.10 -40.13
CA GLU A 303 39.34 -6.70 -40.10
C GLU A 303 39.99 -7.11 -38.76
N ASP A 304 41.33 -7.13 -38.69
CA ASP A 304 42.18 -7.95 -37.81
C ASP A 304 41.77 -8.17 -36.33
N SER A 305 42.18 -9.32 -35.79
CA SER A 305 41.88 -9.79 -34.43
C SER A 305 42.66 -9.07 -33.32
N GLU A 306 42.46 -7.75 -33.20
CA GLU A 306 42.91 -6.99 -32.04
C GLU A 306 42.36 -7.57 -30.73
N LYS A 307 43.21 -7.67 -29.71
CA LYS A 307 42.84 -8.19 -28.39
C LYS A 307 41.92 -7.16 -27.71
N LYS A 308 40.60 -7.39 -27.73
CA LYS A 308 39.56 -6.41 -27.29
C LYS A 308 39.19 -6.50 -25.79
N GLY A 309 40.05 -7.05 -24.93
CA GLY A 309 39.78 -7.24 -23.49
C GLY A 309 40.14 -6.02 -22.61
N GLU A 310 39.59 -5.99 -21.39
CA GLU A 310 39.74 -4.89 -20.41
C GLU A 310 41.21 -4.48 -20.14
N LEU A 311 42.15 -5.43 -20.23
CA LEU A 311 43.58 -5.26 -19.94
C LEU A 311 44.47 -5.61 -21.14
N ALA A 312 43.95 -5.43 -22.36
CA ALA A 312 44.68 -5.69 -23.61
C ALA A 312 45.97 -4.89 -23.77
N PHE A 313 46.00 -3.64 -23.24
CA PHE A 313 47.13 -2.72 -23.35
C PHE A 313 48.40 -3.17 -22.58
N LEU A 314 48.30 -4.18 -21.72
CA LEU A 314 49.44 -4.66 -20.94
C LEU A 314 50.44 -5.44 -21.82
N PRO A 315 51.75 -5.13 -21.76
CA PRO A 315 52.78 -5.93 -22.42
C PRO A 315 52.69 -7.41 -22.07
N GLU A 316 53.04 -8.30 -23.00
CA GLU A 316 52.78 -9.74 -22.86
C GLU A 316 53.58 -10.40 -21.72
N ARG A 317 54.72 -9.81 -21.33
CA ARG A 317 55.52 -10.19 -20.15
C ARG A 317 54.80 -10.01 -18.80
N THR A 318 53.71 -9.23 -18.75
CA THR A 318 53.04 -8.83 -17.51
C THR A 318 51.73 -9.61 -17.32
N CYS A 319 51.53 -10.21 -16.16
CA CYS A 319 50.35 -11.01 -15.85
C CYS A 319 49.15 -10.10 -15.58
N ALA A 320 48.17 -10.08 -16.49
CA ALA A 320 46.98 -9.25 -16.35
C ALA A 320 46.08 -9.65 -15.15
N ILE A 321 46.26 -10.84 -14.57
CA ILE A 321 45.64 -11.21 -13.30
C ILE A 321 46.38 -10.54 -12.12
N CYS A 322 47.71 -10.72 -12.01
CA CYS A 322 48.50 -10.09 -10.95
C CYS A 322 48.37 -8.56 -10.95
N TYR A 323 48.36 -7.95 -12.14
CA TYR A 323 48.14 -6.51 -12.29
C TYR A 323 46.76 -6.06 -11.80
N ARG A 324 45.70 -6.85 -12.05
CA ARG A 324 44.34 -6.56 -11.56
C ARG A 324 44.19 -6.78 -10.05
N ASP A 325 44.77 -7.86 -9.55
CA ASP A 325 44.68 -8.21 -8.12
C ASP A 325 45.55 -7.24 -7.27
N GLN A 326 46.55 -6.57 -7.84
CA GLN A 326 47.29 -5.44 -7.23
C GLN A 326 46.64 -4.05 -7.45
N ASN A 327 45.81 -3.89 -8.49
CA ASN A 327 45.07 -2.66 -8.76
C ASN A 327 43.54 -2.94 -8.76
N PRO A 328 42.95 -3.33 -7.61
CA PRO A 328 41.53 -3.65 -7.53
C PRO A 328 40.68 -2.40 -7.84
N THR A 329 39.80 -2.51 -8.84
CA THR A 329 38.97 -1.40 -9.35
C THR A 329 37.81 -0.99 -8.42
N THR A 330 37.96 -1.19 -7.11
CA THR A 330 36.99 -0.86 -6.06
C THR A 330 37.70 -0.22 -4.87
N THR A 331 38.47 0.83 -5.14
CA THR A 331 39.08 1.71 -4.15
C THR A 331 38.43 3.09 -4.22
N THR A 332 38.00 3.63 -3.09
CA THR A 332 37.60 5.04 -2.99
C THR A 332 38.82 5.94 -3.16
N GLU A 333 38.59 7.21 -3.52
CA GLU A 333 39.63 8.19 -3.92
C GLU A 333 40.78 8.34 -2.89
N SER A 334 40.53 8.02 -1.62
CA SER A 334 41.51 7.95 -0.54
C SER A 334 42.63 6.92 -0.75
N ASP A 335 42.31 5.73 -1.24
CA ASP A 335 43.27 4.62 -1.35
C ASP A 335 44.22 4.77 -2.54
N VAL A 336 43.85 5.56 -3.55
CA VAL A 336 44.69 5.83 -4.73
C VAL A 336 46.01 6.50 -4.32
N MET A 337 45.99 7.35 -3.29
CA MET A 337 47.19 7.96 -2.70
C MET A 337 48.07 6.95 -1.97
N ALA A 338 47.50 5.93 -1.32
CA ALA A 338 48.25 4.88 -0.64
C ALA A 338 48.84 3.86 -1.62
N ALA A 339 48.03 3.43 -2.60
CA ALA A 339 48.46 2.56 -3.69
C ALA A 339 49.58 3.19 -4.53
N SER A 340 49.69 4.52 -4.60
CA SER A 340 50.79 5.21 -5.29
C SER A 340 52.19 4.95 -4.68
N ALA A 341 52.28 4.35 -3.48
CA ALA A 341 53.56 3.99 -2.85
C ALA A 341 54.02 2.53 -3.10
N SER A 342 53.14 1.64 -3.59
CA SER A 342 53.43 0.21 -3.77
C SER A 342 52.70 -0.46 -4.95
N GLY A 343 51.92 0.29 -5.72
CA GLY A 343 51.13 -0.20 -6.84
C GLY A 343 51.99 -0.72 -7.99
N GLY A 344 51.57 -1.84 -8.57
CA GLY A 344 52.28 -2.50 -9.67
C GLY A 344 52.30 -1.65 -10.94
N ILE A 345 53.37 -0.87 -11.13
CA ILE A 345 53.71 -0.22 -12.39
C ILE A 345 53.84 -1.28 -13.49
N VAL A 346 53.45 -0.96 -14.72
CA VAL A 346 53.54 -1.88 -15.87
C VAL A 346 55.00 -2.25 -16.15
N GLY A 347 55.40 -3.49 -15.81
CA GLY A 347 56.79 -3.94 -15.83
C GLY A 347 57.52 -3.88 -14.48
N SER A 348 56.79 -3.74 -13.37
CA SER A 348 57.29 -4.08 -12.03
C SER A 348 57.38 -5.59 -11.89
N ALA A 349 58.50 -6.10 -11.35
CA ALA A 349 58.78 -7.53 -11.14
C ALA A 349 57.76 -8.27 -10.25
N GLN A 350 56.88 -7.55 -9.55
CA GLN A 350 55.74 -8.10 -8.79
C GLN A 350 54.52 -8.44 -9.68
N THR A 351 54.50 -7.98 -10.94
CA THR A 351 53.42 -8.18 -11.91
C THR A 351 53.83 -9.00 -13.14
N ASP A 352 55.14 -9.21 -13.35
CA ASP A 352 55.65 -9.98 -14.49
C ASP A 352 55.36 -11.49 -14.34
N ILE A 353 55.28 -12.19 -15.48
CA ILE A 353 54.78 -13.57 -15.51
C ILE A 353 55.78 -14.55 -14.88
N THR A 354 55.37 -15.16 -13.77
CA THR A 354 56.08 -16.25 -13.10
C THR A 354 55.47 -17.59 -13.50
N ASN A 355 56.29 -18.48 -14.09
CA ASN A 355 55.88 -19.76 -14.68
C ASN A 355 54.77 -19.59 -15.75
N PRO A 356 55.13 -19.26 -17.02
CA PRO A 356 54.18 -18.88 -18.05
C PRO A 356 53.32 -20.06 -18.53
N TYR A 357 52.00 -19.85 -18.51
CA TYR A 357 50.98 -20.76 -19.03
C TYR A 357 50.06 -20.00 -19.98
N GLU A 358 49.67 -20.64 -21.09
CA GLU A 358 48.78 -20.07 -22.09
C GLU A 358 47.34 -20.54 -21.93
N THR A 359 46.42 -19.67 -22.34
CA THR A 359 44.97 -19.88 -22.33
C THR A 359 44.51 -20.60 -23.59
N VAL A 360 43.71 -21.67 -23.45
CA VAL A 360 43.07 -22.35 -24.59
C VAL A 360 41.60 -21.92 -24.66
N PRO A 361 41.12 -21.34 -25.78
CA PRO A 361 41.78 -21.28 -27.10
C PRO A 361 42.63 -20.02 -27.39
N CYS A 362 42.54 -18.96 -26.59
CA CYS A 362 42.96 -17.61 -27.01
C CYS A 362 44.47 -17.25 -26.95
N GLY A 363 45.37 -18.19 -26.66
CA GLY A 363 46.83 -18.01 -26.73
C GLY A 363 47.44 -16.95 -25.80
N CYS A 364 46.64 -16.35 -24.90
CA CYS A 364 47.08 -15.29 -24.01
C CYS A 364 47.78 -15.88 -22.78
N ILE A 365 48.94 -15.33 -22.42
CA ILE A 365 49.86 -15.87 -21.41
C ILE A 365 49.59 -15.24 -20.02
N TYR A 366 49.68 -16.07 -18.97
CA TYR A 366 49.48 -15.72 -17.56
C TYR A 366 50.44 -16.55 -16.66
N CYS A 367 50.56 -16.18 -15.37
CA CYS A 367 51.24 -17.04 -14.38
C CYS A 367 50.42 -18.32 -14.11
N PHE A 368 51.08 -19.48 -14.05
CA PHE A 368 50.48 -20.79 -13.73
C PHE A 368 49.45 -20.76 -12.59
N VAL A 369 49.85 -20.26 -11.41
CA VAL A 369 48.99 -20.24 -10.22
C VAL A 369 47.75 -19.39 -10.46
N CYS A 370 47.91 -18.23 -11.11
CA CYS A 370 46.83 -17.30 -11.37
C CYS A 370 45.80 -17.86 -12.37
N ILE A 371 46.25 -18.47 -13.47
CA ILE A 371 45.33 -19.02 -14.48
C ILE A 371 44.60 -20.26 -13.96
N VAL A 372 45.30 -21.17 -13.28
CA VAL A 372 44.69 -22.38 -12.70
C VAL A 372 43.63 -22.00 -11.67
N GLN A 373 43.94 -21.12 -10.71
CA GLN A 373 42.98 -20.68 -9.68
C GLN A 373 41.71 -20.04 -10.28
N LYS A 374 41.80 -19.23 -11.34
CA LYS A 374 40.61 -18.62 -11.95
C LYS A 374 39.81 -19.62 -12.81
N VAL A 375 40.45 -20.66 -13.38
CA VAL A 375 39.76 -21.71 -14.17
C VAL A 375 39.08 -22.75 -13.26
N GLU A 376 39.74 -23.19 -12.18
CA GLU A 376 39.18 -24.13 -11.21
C GLU A 376 37.99 -23.53 -10.45
N ALA A 377 38.08 -22.27 -10.04
CA ALA A 377 37.02 -21.55 -9.31
C ALA A 377 35.74 -21.26 -10.13
N GLU A 378 35.68 -21.66 -11.41
CA GLU A 378 34.50 -21.49 -12.26
C GLU A 378 33.83 -22.81 -12.70
N GLU A 379 34.17 -23.94 -12.07
CA GLU A 379 33.38 -25.20 -12.11
C GLU A 379 32.96 -25.63 -13.54
N GLY A 380 33.88 -25.52 -14.50
CA GLY A 380 33.66 -25.90 -15.90
C GLY A 380 32.87 -24.90 -16.77
N GLN A 381 32.40 -23.77 -16.24
CA GLN A 381 31.72 -22.75 -17.05
C GLN A 381 32.70 -21.98 -17.98
N GLY A 382 33.94 -21.81 -17.53
CA GLY A 382 35.02 -21.18 -18.29
C GLY A 382 35.16 -19.68 -18.02
N TRP A 383 36.40 -19.27 -17.75
CA TRP A 383 36.78 -17.93 -17.31
C TRP A 383 37.01 -16.96 -18.48
N SER A 384 36.49 -15.74 -18.39
CA SER A 384 36.69 -14.70 -19.41
C SER A 384 38.11 -14.11 -19.35
N CYS A 385 38.89 -14.32 -20.41
CA CYS A 385 40.26 -13.82 -20.54
C CYS A 385 40.31 -12.28 -20.48
N LEU A 386 41.07 -11.73 -19.54
CA LEU A 386 41.20 -10.28 -19.37
C LEU A 386 41.91 -9.55 -20.53
N ARG A 387 42.62 -10.29 -21.39
CA ARG A 387 43.36 -9.73 -22.54
C ARG A 387 42.53 -9.64 -23.81
N CYS A 388 41.72 -10.66 -24.14
CA CYS A 388 40.92 -10.69 -25.38
C CYS A 388 39.39 -10.78 -25.18
N GLY A 389 38.91 -11.10 -23.97
CA GLY A 389 37.49 -11.32 -23.66
C GLY A 389 36.97 -12.75 -23.90
N GLU A 390 37.76 -13.64 -24.49
CA GLU A 390 37.32 -15.01 -24.84
C GLU A 390 37.23 -15.96 -23.61
N ILE A 391 36.39 -17.00 -23.72
CA ILE A 391 36.09 -17.93 -22.62
C ILE A 391 37.11 -19.09 -22.58
N VAL A 392 38.02 -19.02 -21.61
CA VAL A 392 39.06 -20.02 -21.34
C VAL A 392 38.48 -21.18 -20.55
N LYS A 393 38.66 -22.41 -21.06
CA LYS A 393 38.24 -23.64 -20.35
C LYS A 393 39.39 -24.55 -19.95
N LYS A 394 40.57 -24.34 -20.51
CA LYS A 394 41.81 -25.09 -20.23
C LYS A 394 43.00 -24.13 -20.33
N CYS A 395 44.10 -24.50 -19.68
CA CYS A 395 45.39 -23.88 -19.88
C CYS A 395 46.45 -24.97 -20.11
N GLN A 396 47.56 -24.60 -20.73
CA GLN A 396 48.71 -25.49 -20.94
C GLN A 396 50.02 -24.71 -20.72
N PRO A 397 51.14 -25.39 -20.43
CA PRO A 397 52.44 -24.72 -20.29
C PRO A 397 52.76 -23.92 -21.55
N TRP A 398 53.26 -22.70 -21.40
CA TRP A 398 53.64 -21.90 -22.57
C TRP A 398 55.01 -22.35 -23.08
N ASN A 399 54.99 -23.10 -24.18
CA ASN A 399 56.18 -23.40 -24.97
C ASN A 399 56.46 -22.17 -25.85
N GLY A 400 57.39 -21.30 -25.41
CA GLY A 400 57.92 -20.21 -26.26
C GLY A 400 58.76 -20.74 -27.42
N ASP A 401 59.46 -19.84 -28.15
CA ASP A 401 60.23 -20.12 -29.37
C ASP A 401 61.52 -20.98 -29.18
N VAL A 402 61.43 -22.06 -28.41
CA VAL A 402 62.30 -23.22 -28.57
C VAL A 402 61.70 -24.08 -29.67
N LEU A 403 62.28 -24.02 -30.87
CA LEU A 403 61.97 -24.95 -31.94
C LEU A 403 62.41 -26.37 -31.53
N GLU A 404 61.50 -27.15 -30.94
CA GLU A 404 61.68 -28.60 -30.86
C GLU A 404 61.74 -29.16 -32.29
N GLU A 405 62.92 -29.62 -32.71
CA GLU A 405 63.08 -30.36 -33.95
C GLU A 405 62.11 -31.55 -33.94
N ALA A 406 61.19 -31.59 -34.92
CA ALA A 406 60.05 -32.50 -34.93
C ALA A 406 60.49 -33.98 -34.91
N ARG A 407 60.61 -34.54 -33.70
CA ARG A 407 61.22 -35.84 -33.48
C ARG A 407 60.26 -36.95 -33.92
N SER A 408 60.53 -37.50 -35.09
CA SER A 408 59.76 -38.57 -35.69
C SER A 408 59.68 -39.81 -34.80
N GLN A 409 58.47 -40.35 -34.70
CA GLN A 409 58.13 -41.65 -34.09
C GLN A 409 58.89 -42.81 -34.79
N PRO A 410 59.11 -43.99 -34.15
CA PRO A 410 58.13 -44.68 -33.31
C PRO A 410 58.64 -45.50 -32.09
N GLY A 411 57.69 -45.98 -31.28
CA GLY A 411 57.90 -47.00 -30.23
C GLY A 411 56.55 -47.47 -29.64
N THR A 412 56.14 -48.71 -29.90
CA THR A 412 54.77 -49.19 -29.64
C THR A 412 54.63 -50.10 -28.40
N GLY A 413 53.59 -49.84 -27.60
CA GLY A 413 53.04 -50.77 -26.59
C GLY A 413 53.41 -50.44 -25.14
N LYS A 414 52.51 -50.59 -24.15
CA LYS A 414 51.16 -51.19 -24.17
C LYS A 414 50.11 -50.25 -23.57
N ILE A 415 48.86 -50.42 -24.01
CA ILE A 415 47.66 -49.80 -23.44
C ILE A 415 47.03 -50.76 -22.43
N VAL A 416 46.59 -50.23 -21.29
CA VAL A 416 45.39 -50.72 -20.58
C VAL A 416 44.78 -49.54 -19.82
N GLY A 417 43.51 -49.26 -20.09
CA GLY A 417 42.65 -48.44 -19.24
C GLY A 417 41.41 -49.28 -18.90
N PHE A 418 40.75 -48.96 -17.80
CA PHE A 418 39.52 -49.62 -17.37
C PHE A 418 38.45 -48.59 -16.98
N ALA A 419 37.20 -49.01 -17.08
CA ALA A 419 36.02 -48.19 -16.85
C ALA A 419 35.17 -48.75 -15.70
N ILE A 420 34.38 -47.85 -15.11
CA ILE A 420 33.00 -48.01 -14.59
C ILE A 420 32.55 -49.45 -14.23
N ASP A 421 32.32 -49.67 -12.94
CA ASP A 421 31.12 -50.21 -12.27
C ASP A 421 31.43 -50.14 -10.75
N GLY A 422 30.55 -50.33 -9.76
CA GLY A 422 29.12 -50.69 -9.64
C GLY A 422 28.88 -51.04 -8.15
N GLU A 423 27.66 -51.00 -7.61
CA GLU A 423 27.44 -51.26 -6.17
C GLU A 423 27.80 -52.70 -5.73
N GLN A 424 28.24 -52.88 -4.47
CA GLN A 424 27.41 -53.52 -3.42
C GLN A 424 28.03 -53.59 -2.01
N ASP A 425 27.16 -53.36 -1.03
CA ASP A 425 26.98 -53.98 0.30
C ASP A 425 28.14 -54.19 1.29
N ASP A 426 27.90 -53.79 2.55
CA ASP A 426 28.71 -54.01 3.75
C ASP A 426 27.85 -54.67 4.84
N GLU A 427 28.31 -55.80 5.42
CA GLU A 427 27.79 -56.30 6.69
C GLU A 427 28.79 -57.22 7.42
N THR A 428 29.31 -56.83 8.59
CA THR A 428 29.00 -57.47 9.91
C THR A 428 29.91 -57.04 11.10
N ARG A 429 29.26 -56.62 12.21
CA ARG A 429 29.48 -56.91 13.66
C ARG A 429 30.92 -57.11 14.23
N GLY A 430 31.27 -56.61 15.44
CA GLY A 430 30.51 -55.89 16.48
C GLY A 430 31.21 -55.96 17.88
N THR A 431 30.52 -55.56 18.97
CA THR A 431 30.91 -55.63 20.43
C THR A 431 32.06 -54.70 20.92
N ASP A 432 32.20 -54.18 22.16
CA ASP A 432 31.43 -54.03 23.44
C ASP A 432 32.27 -53.10 24.40
N LEU A 433 31.91 -52.50 25.57
CA LEU A 433 30.69 -52.16 26.37
C LEU A 433 31.06 -51.17 27.54
N HIS A 434 30.23 -50.15 27.86
CA HIS A 434 30.08 -49.45 29.19
C HIS A 434 31.28 -48.62 29.80
N GLN A 435 31.15 -47.60 30.69
CA GLN A 435 30.01 -46.84 31.30
C GLN A 435 30.46 -45.56 32.09
N ALA A 436 29.66 -44.47 32.04
CA ALA A 436 29.57 -43.27 32.96
C ALA A 436 30.78 -42.29 33.08
N ASP A 437 30.66 -41.00 33.49
CA ASP A 437 29.51 -40.21 34.00
C ASP A 437 29.59 -38.66 33.76
N SER A 438 28.45 -37.97 33.83
CA SER A 438 28.20 -36.53 34.18
C SER A 438 28.52 -35.34 33.23
N LEU A 439 27.47 -34.51 33.01
CA LEU A 439 27.42 -33.04 32.67
C LEU A 439 28.02 -32.57 31.31
N ASP A 440 27.45 -31.58 30.58
CA ASP A 440 26.32 -30.65 30.82
C ASP A 440 25.52 -30.34 29.50
N LYS A 441 24.47 -29.51 29.57
CA LYS A 441 23.40 -29.31 28.56
C LYS A 441 23.76 -28.70 27.20
N SER A 442 23.14 -29.24 26.14
CA SER A 442 22.42 -28.47 25.10
C SER A 442 21.39 -29.35 24.35
N SER A 443 20.57 -28.77 23.46
CA SER A 443 19.45 -29.40 22.73
C SER A 443 19.15 -28.60 21.44
N PRO A 444 18.21 -29.02 20.57
CA PRO A 444 18.12 -30.31 19.89
C PRO A 444 17.92 -30.17 18.36
N LEU A 445 18.33 -31.18 17.58
CA LEU A 445 17.94 -31.49 16.18
C LEU A 445 18.49 -32.92 15.88
N GLN A 446 17.87 -33.79 15.09
CA GLN A 446 16.84 -33.61 14.06
C GLN A 446 15.95 -34.86 13.89
N GLU A 447 14.80 -34.70 13.22
CA GLU A 447 13.97 -35.73 12.54
C GLU A 447 13.34 -36.91 13.31
N ILE A 448 11.99 -36.91 13.35
CA ILE A 448 11.15 -38.11 13.26
C ILE A 448 10.02 -37.86 12.23
N SER A 449 9.88 -38.82 11.30
CA SER A 449 8.81 -39.10 10.30
C SER A 449 7.71 -38.07 9.96
N ALA A 450 7.49 -37.87 8.66
CA ALA A 450 6.48 -36.99 8.07
C ALA A 450 5.03 -37.59 7.96
N ASP A 451 4.58 -38.37 8.94
CA ASP A 451 3.26 -39.07 8.88
C ASP A 451 2.17 -38.54 9.86
N GLU A 452 2.50 -37.65 10.80
CA GLU A 452 1.49 -37.06 11.72
C GLU A 452 0.89 -35.71 11.26
N ALA A 453 1.20 -35.26 10.03
CA ALA A 453 0.77 -33.95 9.52
C ALA A 453 -0.54 -33.94 8.71
N LEU A 454 -1.17 -35.11 8.45
CA LEU A 454 -2.30 -35.24 7.52
C LEU A 454 -3.69 -35.44 8.18
N GLN A 455 -3.81 -35.37 9.51
CA GLN A 455 -5.09 -35.61 10.21
C GLN A 455 -5.72 -34.38 10.89
N HIS A 456 -5.18 -33.17 10.68
CA HIS A 456 -5.71 -31.95 11.32
C HIS A 456 -6.26 -30.86 10.38
N SER A 457 -6.45 -31.18 9.09
CA SER A 457 -7.03 -30.27 8.07
C SER A 457 -8.54 -30.48 7.82
N GLU A 458 -9.10 -31.62 8.22
CA GLU A 458 -10.50 -32.04 7.96
C GLU A 458 -11.50 -31.55 9.04
N GLN A 459 -11.37 -30.29 9.51
CA GLN A 459 -12.27 -29.75 10.56
C GLN A 459 -12.82 -28.34 10.30
N TRP A 460 -12.55 -27.74 9.14
CA TRP A 460 -13.08 -26.41 8.75
C TRP A 460 -13.74 -26.38 7.35
N SER A 461 -13.93 -27.53 6.72
CA SER A 461 -14.53 -27.70 5.38
C SER A 461 -16.02 -28.04 5.40
N THR A 462 -16.61 -28.32 6.57
CA THR A 462 -17.95 -28.97 6.71
C THR A 462 -18.99 -28.13 7.47
N ILE A 463 -18.90 -26.79 7.42
CA ILE A 463 -19.98 -25.89 7.86
C ILE A 463 -20.31 -24.86 6.75
N GLU A 464 -20.95 -25.32 5.66
CA GLU A 464 -21.87 -24.50 4.83
C GLU A 464 -22.64 -25.35 3.79
N LYS A 465 -23.34 -26.42 4.21
CA LYS A 465 -24.17 -27.20 3.27
C LYS A 465 -25.41 -27.93 3.81
N GLU A 466 -26.10 -27.37 4.80
CA GLU A 466 -27.43 -27.86 5.21
C GLU A 466 -28.31 -26.70 5.70
N SER A 467 -29.50 -26.50 5.08
CA SER A 467 -30.69 -25.76 5.58
C SER A 467 -31.69 -25.31 4.47
N THR A 468 -31.86 -26.09 3.40
CA THR A 468 -33.01 -25.93 2.48
C THR A 468 -33.59 -27.29 2.12
N GLU A 469 -34.90 -27.45 2.33
CA GLU A 469 -35.68 -28.70 2.15
C GLU A 469 -35.28 -29.79 3.19
N ASN A 470 -36.19 -30.46 3.90
CA ASN A 470 -37.60 -30.74 3.64
C ASN A 470 -38.38 -30.88 4.97
N ASP A 471 -39.63 -30.40 5.03
CA ASP A 471 -40.54 -30.75 6.12
C ASP A 471 -42.02 -30.85 5.67
N GLY A 472 -42.66 -31.97 5.97
CA GLY A 472 -44.10 -32.01 6.22
C GLY A 472 -45.10 -32.13 5.06
N ALA A 473 -44.73 -32.52 3.82
CA ALA A 473 -45.69 -32.74 2.73
C ALA A 473 -46.57 -34.02 2.93
N ARG A 474 -47.48 -34.01 3.91
CA ARG A 474 -48.34 -35.15 4.28
C ARG A 474 -49.55 -35.31 3.33
N GLY A 475 -49.31 -35.86 2.15
CA GLY A 475 -50.37 -36.37 1.28
C GLY A 475 -50.88 -37.74 1.75
N MET A 476 -52.19 -37.86 1.98
CA MET A 476 -52.86 -39.15 2.20
C MET A 476 -54.11 -39.18 1.32
N ASN A 477 -54.23 -40.22 0.49
CA ASN A 477 -55.27 -40.33 -0.54
C ASN A 477 -56.46 -41.17 -0.07
N LEU A 478 -57.66 -40.71 -0.43
CA LEU A 478 -58.84 -41.47 -0.84
C LEU A 478 -59.56 -42.41 0.17
N ASN A 479 -60.89 -42.37 0.02
CA ASN A 479 -61.92 -43.40 0.25
C ASN A 479 -62.75 -43.45 1.55
N GLU A 480 -63.99 -43.90 1.30
CA GLU A 480 -65.07 -44.41 2.17
C GLU A 480 -65.97 -43.43 2.95
N ASN A 481 -67.26 -43.48 2.54
CA ASN A 481 -68.51 -42.95 3.12
C ASN A 481 -68.69 -41.42 3.23
#